data_AF-A0A4Q0P0Q1-F1
#
_entry.id   AF-A0A4Q0P0Q1-F1
#
_cell.length_a   1.000
_cell.length_b   1.000
_cell.length_c   1.000
_cell.angle_alpha   90.00
_cell.angle_beta   90.00
_cell.angle_gamma   90.00
#
_symmetry.space_group_name_H-M   'P 1'
#
loop_
_entity.id
_entity.type
_entity.pdbx_description
1 polymer ?
#
loop_
_entity_poly.entity_id
_entity_poly.type
_entity_poly.pdbx_seq_one_letter_code
_entity_poly.pdbx_strand_id
1 'polypeptide(L)' 'AWGPWGPWGGGFGNTVSRTTEGTLYIDLIDASKKELVWQGQGTGYLARDVERKQERISEIVGEIMQEYPPKQMASN' A
#
# COMPACT_ATOMS: atom_id res chain seq x y z
N ALA A 1 -23.26 9.91 -51.47
CA ALA A 1 -23.60 9.67 -50.05
C ALA A 1 -22.30 9.42 -49.30
N TRP A 2 -22.15 10.04 -48.14
CA TRP A 2 -20.95 10.03 -47.32
C TRP A 2 -20.56 8.60 -46.95
N GLY A 3 -19.27 8.28 -47.07
CA GLY A 3 -18.74 6.94 -46.84
C GLY A 3 -18.99 6.44 -45.42
N PRO A 4 -18.76 5.13 -45.15
CA PRO A 4 -19.00 4.50 -43.85
C PRO A 4 -18.10 5.02 -42.70
N TRP A 5 -17.37 6.11 -42.93
CA TRP A 5 -16.46 6.77 -42.01
C TRP A 5 -16.93 8.22 -41.81
N GLY A 6 -18.03 8.39 -41.08
CA GLY A 6 -18.40 9.72 -40.58
C GLY A 6 -17.36 10.24 -39.57
N PRO A 7 -17.22 11.55 -39.38
CA PRO A 7 -16.18 12.20 -38.55
C PRO A 7 -16.28 11.93 -37.04
N TRP A 8 -17.13 11.00 -36.63
CA TRP A 8 -17.37 10.60 -35.25
C TRP A 8 -16.98 9.14 -35.05
N GLY A 9 -15.82 8.75 -35.60
CA GLY A 9 -15.08 7.56 -35.20
C GLY A 9 -14.60 7.73 -33.75
N GLY A 10 -15.55 7.82 -32.82
CA GLY A 10 -15.32 7.93 -31.40
C GLY A 10 -14.92 6.56 -30.89
N GLY A 11 -13.62 6.27 -30.96
CA GLY A 11 -13.03 5.16 -30.24
C GLY A 11 -13.34 5.32 -28.76
N PHE A 12 -14.30 4.55 -28.26
CA PHE A 12 -14.44 4.32 -26.83
C PHE A 12 -13.26 3.46 -26.40
N GLY A 13 -12.15 4.12 -26.09
CA GLY A 13 -10.99 3.48 -25.48
C GLY A 13 -11.40 2.84 -24.16
N ASN A 14 -11.11 1.56 -24.00
CA ASN A 14 -11.39 0.84 -22.76
C ASN A 14 -10.43 1.35 -21.67
N THR A 15 -10.92 2.06 -20.67
CA THR A 15 -10.10 2.55 -19.55
C THR A 15 -9.91 1.42 -18.54
N VAL A 16 -8.73 0.81 -18.54
CA VAL A 16 -8.35 -0.23 -17.58
C VAL A 16 -7.49 0.36 -16.48
N SER A 17 -8.00 0.38 -15.24
CA SER A 17 -7.19 0.63 -14.05
C SER A 17 -6.73 -0.71 -13.45
N ARG A 18 -5.49 -0.78 -12.96
CA ARG A 18 -5.04 -1.93 -12.14
C ARG A 18 -4.31 -1.42 -10.92
N THR A 19 -4.78 -1.87 -9.76
CA THR A 19 -4.26 -1.56 -8.44
C THR A 19 -3.53 -2.79 -7.92
N THR A 20 -2.37 -2.59 -7.28
CA THR A 20 -1.64 -3.68 -6.65
C THR A 20 -1.96 -3.64 -5.16
N GLU A 21 -2.59 -4.68 -4.62
CA GLU A 21 -2.78 -4.82 -3.18
C GLU A 21 -1.57 -5.56 -2.59
N GLY A 22 -1.06 -5.08 -1.46
CA GLY A 22 0.07 -5.69 -0.77
C GLY A 22 -0.11 -5.65 0.74
N THR A 23 0.54 -6.58 1.42
CA THR A 23 0.65 -6.58 2.89
C THR A 23 2.08 -6.19 3.25
N LEU A 24 2.21 -5.28 4.22
CA LEU A 24 3.48 -4.83 4.78
C LEU A 24 3.59 -5.33 6.22
N TYR A 25 4.77 -5.84 6.56
CA TYR A 25 5.11 -6.31 7.90
C TYR A 25 6.25 -5.46 8.45
N ILE A 26 6.18 -5.08 9.73
CA ILE A 26 7.26 -4.43 10.47
C ILE A 26 7.61 -5.31 11.66
N ASP A 27 8.83 -5.86 11.65
CA ASP A 27 9.35 -6.71 12.71
C ASP A 27 10.36 -5.93 13.55
N LEU A 28 10.14 -5.89 14.86
CA LEU A 28 11.09 -5.35 15.83
C LEU A 28 11.75 -6.49 16.59
N ILE A 29 13.08 -6.57 16.51
CA ILE A 29 13.89 -7.67 17.05
C ILE A 29 14.81 -7.11 18.15
N ASP A 30 14.81 -7.75 19.33
CA ASP A 30 15.82 -7.51 20.36
C ASP A 30 17.17 -8.04 19.87
N ALA A 31 18.12 -7.15 19.60
CA ALA A 31 19.43 -7.50 19.06
C ALA A 31 20.29 -8.35 20.01
N SER A 32 20.06 -8.25 21.33
CA SER A 32 20.83 -8.98 22.34
C SER A 32 20.37 -10.43 22.43
N LYS A 33 19.05 -10.63 22.44
CA LYS A 33 18.43 -11.95 22.56
C LYS A 33 18.17 -12.62 21.21
N LYS A 34 18.18 -11.84 20.12
CA LYS A 34 17.80 -12.24 18.76
C LYS A 34 16.36 -12.75 18.69
N GLU A 35 15.48 -12.09 19.44
CA GLU A 35 14.07 -12.48 19.59
C GLU A 35 13.17 -11.39 18.99
N LEU A 36 12.09 -11.81 18.32
CA LEU A 36 11.02 -10.92 17.88
C LEU A 36 10.27 -10.40 19.10
N VAL A 37 10.27 -9.09 19.32
CA VAL A 37 9.57 -8.46 20.45
C VAL A 37 8.23 -7.86 20.06
N TRP A 38 8.05 -7.55 18.77
CA TRP A 38 6.80 -7.02 18.24
C TRP A 38 6.73 -7.20 16.73
N GLN A 39 5.52 -7.41 16.22
CA GLN A 39 5.24 -7.44 14.79
C GLN A 39 3.97 -6.62 14.51
N GLY A 40 4.06 -5.70 13.56
CA GLY A 40 2.93 -4.96 13.01
C GLY A 40 2.62 -5.41 11.59
N GLN A 41 1.34 -5.45 11.23
CA GLN A 41 0.88 -5.75 9.87
C GLN A 41 -0.04 -4.63 9.39
N GLY A 42 0.16 -4.17 8.15
CA GLY A 42 -0.77 -3.28 7.46
C GLY A 42 -0.99 -3.71 6.02
N THR A 43 -2.24 -3.66 5.56
CA THR A 43 -2.63 -3.98 4.18
C THR A 43 -2.97 -2.70 3.44
N GLY A 44 -2.49 -2.55 2.21
CA GLY A 44 -2.78 -1.35 1.43
C GLY A 44 -2.56 -1.51 -0.06
N TYR A 45 -3.17 -0.60 -0.81
CA TYR A 45 -2.94 -0.47 -2.25
C TYR A 45 -1.63 0.26 -2.51
N LEU A 46 -0.75 -0.34 -3.30
CA LEU A 46 0.49 0.26 -3.79
C LEU A 46 0.20 1.04 -5.08
N ALA A 47 0.51 2.33 -5.05
CA ALA A 47 0.51 3.16 -6.25
C ALA A 47 1.56 2.66 -7.26
N ARG A 48 1.28 2.82 -8.56
CA ARG A 48 2.20 2.43 -9.64
C ARG A 48 3.36 3.41 -9.80
N ASP A 49 3.10 4.67 -9.51
CA ASP A 49 4.06 5.76 -9.59
C ASP A 49 5.02 5.66 -8.39
N VAL A 50 6.32 5.72 -8.64
CA VAL A 50 7.36 5.44 -7.63
C VAL A 50 7.31 6.46 -6.50
N GLU A 51 7.09 7.73 -6.82
CA GLU A 51 7.01 8.81 -5.81
C GLU A 51 5.78 8.64 -4.93
N ARG A 52 4.60 8.45 -5.54
CA ARG A 52 3.35 8.17 -4.80
C ARG A 52 3.42 6.86 -4.02
N LYS A 53 4.20 5.89 -4.48
CA LYS A 53 4.41 4.62 -3.77
C LYS A 53 5.21 4.85 -2.49
N GLN A 54 6.24 5.68 -2.53
CA GLN A 54 7.04 6.00 -1.35
C GLN A 54 6.22 6.75 -0.30
N GLU A 55 5.43 7.74 -0.71
CA GLU A 55 4.48 8.45 0.16
C GLU A 55 3.50 7.47 0.80
N ARG A 56 2.87 6.60 0.00
CA ARG A 56 1.90 5.63 0.50
C ARG A 56 2.49 4.61 1.46
N ILE A 57 3.72 4.14 1.20
CA ILE A 57 4.44 3.26 2.12
C ILE A 57 4.70 4.00 3.44
N SER A 58 5.12 5.27 3.39
CA SER A 58 5.35 6.07 4.60
C SER A 58 4.08 6.27 5.43
N GLU A 59 2.93 6.48 4.78
CA GLU A 59 1.63 6.56 5.45
C GLU A 59 1.29 5.26 6.18
N ILE A 60 1.36 4.13 5.48
CA ILE A 60 1.06 2.80 6.03
C ILE A 60 1.99 2.47 7.20
N VAL A 61 3.29 2.76 7.05
CA VAL A 61 4.27 2.59 8.14
C VAL A 61 3.91 3.47 9.34
N GLY A 62 3.54 4.73 9.10
CA GLY A 62 3.09 5.64 10.15
C GLY A 62 1.87 5.12 10.91
N GLU A 63 0.87 4.60 10.21
CA GLU A 63 -0.31 3.98 10.80
C GLU A 63 0.05 2.75 11.65
N ILE A 64 0.85 1.83 11.10
CA ILE A 64 1.30 0.62 11.82
C ILE A 64 2.06 0.99 13.11
N MET A 65 2.93 2.00 13.05
CA MET A 65 3.75 2.41 14.18
C MET A 65 2.98 3.15 15.29
N GLN A 66 1.74 3.61 15.05
CA GLN A 66 0.90 4.19 16.11
C GLN A 66 0.46 3.14 17.15
N GLU A 67 0.38 1.87 16.75
CA GLU A 67 0.06 0.75 17.64
C GLU A 67 1.29 0.25 18.43
N TYR A 68 2.47 0.77 18.11
CA TYR A 68 3.70 0.51 18.85
C TYR A 68 4.00 1.64 19.86
N PRO A 69 4.46 1.33 21.08
CA PRO A 69 4.55 0.00 21.67
C PRO A 69 3.18 -0.52 22.11
N PRO A 70 2.98 -1.85 22.13
CA PRO A 70 1.72 -2.44 22.59
C PRO A 70 1.50 -2.11 24.07
N LYS A 71 0.44 -1.37 24.37
CA LYS A 71 0.14 -0.90 25.73
C LYS A 71 -0.24 -2.02 26.72
N GLN A 72 -0.44 -3.25 26.24
CA GLN A 72 -0.92 -4.37 27.06
C GLN A 72 0.15 -5.10 27.88
N MET A 73 1.44 -4.79 27.73
CA MET A 73 2.50 -5.47 28.50
C MET A 73 3.05 -4.67 29.70
N ALA A 74 2.64 -3.41 29.90
CA ALA A 74 3.14 -2.58 31.00
C ALA A 74 2.41 -2.79 32.34
N SER A 75 1.47 -3.74 32.40
CA SER A 75 0.63 -4.02 33.57
C SER A 75 0.73 -5.50 33.94
N ASN A 76 1.82 -5.92 34.58
CA ASN A 76 1.91 -7.17 35.36
C ASN A 76 3.02 -7.06 36.39
#